data_AF-A0A8X6X708-F1
#
_entry.id   AF-A0A8X6X708-F1
#
_cell.length_a   1.000
_cell.length_b   1.000
_cell.length_c   1.000
_cell.angle_alpha   90.00
_cell.angle_beta   90.00
_cell.angle_gamma   90.00
#
_symmetry.space_group_name_H-M   'P 1'
#
loop_
_entity.id
_entity.type
_entity.pdbx_description
1 polymer ?
#
loop_
_entity_poly.entity_id
_entity_poly.type
_entity_poly.pdbx_seq_one_letter_code
_entity_poly.pdbx_strand_id
1 'polypeptide(L)'
;MSSSVDGTFLTFDLFDVLKQDWKNFLSEKVTNTKICVVSIIGKTSLDSSDCKKHIIAEALNRHIFQENEEKEKKKNCEVKAYYDATKRSMFLLMSGISDTNGLVNQCKEMENDLKVKSFLEVWSEIHYDFAKTLLMLFCMSHIIVITHPRATFDLSYVYLFRALDTMRLKAVPLFKELLAAVDISNDWLQNGRPCSPRVLFVFESSPLSDNNFNMTESRIKQKKPSPLKKLEHSLEDQIYRILRKSRVITNVSGNSLFAVPANQEFVYIFSSKHYIIDHTGFFLAQIRAHCQLAKESDITESKPKNKINIMGNGFNSLGDSVFSNESESSHSFVKFLFPHINLALTKGFDDNVGRYPVPAYFELAYVHTWFEVASKFCSIFNEPKDSKSRSLHQTMKTTLDTDVKFSEGRCTKVLPLASAAYQDNLPTHYTEDYHQNRLAHALHVFSMHARGPAVQRYAKQLKEDCERLWKNGHQMCEVLSLTGNHCMNPIHRTDTDNIEDKSLPIMSHCSQIKIVSTCDCGSKVATRDDPFDVKSANYDFYAAQRLLCCGAFEKIEFPVFQASCIDSHPARISPIPILVENEAVDEKTKDSSSTNNSSHGHNLSKAELSEG
;
A
#
# COMPACT_ATOMS: atom_id res chain seq x y z
N MET A 1 27.31 5.82 -12.13
CA MET A 1 27.43 7.28 -12.41
C MET A 1 28.01 7.47 -13.80
N SER A 2 27.50 8.43 -14.57
CA SER A 2 28.16 8.89 -15.79
C SER A 2 28.47 10.39 -15.67
N SER A 3 29.74 10.75 -15.86
CA SER A 3 30.20 12.14 -15.97
C SER A 3 30.82 12.31 -17.36
N SER A 4 30.57 13.43 -18.03
CA SER A 4 31.32 13.76 -19.23
C SER A 4 32.80 13.97 -18.92
N VAL A 5 33.67 13.71 -19.89
CA VAL A 5 35.12 13.93 -19.81
C VAL A 5 35.46 15.39 -19.47
N ASP A 6 34.54 16.32 -19.80
CA ASP A 6 34.71 17.77 -19.63
C ASP A 6 34.03 18.35 -18.37
N GLY A 7 33.41 17.52 -17.51
CA GLY A 7 32.73 18.00 -16.29
C GLY A 7 31.46 18.86 -16.55
N THR A 8 30.95 18.86 -17.78
CA THR A 8 29.82 19.69 -18.22
C THR A 8 28.47 19.23 -17.68
N PHE A 9 28.32 17.95 -17.37
CA PHE A 9 27.12 17.40 -16.73
C PHE A 9 27.42 16.17 -15.86
N LEU A 10 26.55 15.91 -14.88
CA LEU A 10 26.69 14.81 -13.92
C LEU A 10 25.35 14.09 -13.73
N THR A 11 25.33 12.76 -13.81
CA THR A 11 24.18 11.91 -13.43
C THR A 11 24.51 11.02 -12.23
N PHE A 12 23.60 10.95 -11.25
CA PHE A 12 23.78 10.13 -10.04
C PHE A 12 22.43 9.77 -9.38
N ASP A 13 22.39 8.76 -8.51
CA ASP A 13 21.26 8.54 -7.59
C ASP A 13 21.49 9.39 -6.33
N LEU A 14 20.47 10.13 -5.90
CA LEU A 14 20.51 10.99 -4.72
C LEU A 14 20.86 10.20 -3.46
N PHE A 15 20.46 8.92 -3.34
CA PHE A 15 20.78 8.13 -2.16
C PHE A 15 22.22 7.61 -2.12
N ASP A 16 22.92 7.62 -3.26
CA ASP A 16 24.37 7.35 -3.30
C ASP A 16 25.19 8.55 -2.79
N VAL A 17 24.54 9.70 -2.55
CA VAL A 17 25.15 10.85 -1.85
C VAL A 17 25.67 10.48 -0.45
N LEU A 18 25.13 9.42 0.15
CA LEU A 18 25.54 8.92 1.47
C LEU A 18 26.78 8.01 1.45
N LYS A 19 27.13 7.41 0.30
CA LYS A 19 28.10 6.30 0.22
C LYS A 19 29.52 6.73 -0.15
N GLN A 20 29.74 7.96 -0.64
CA GLN A 20 31.04 8.41 -1.16
C GLN A 20 31.55 9.68 -0.47
N ASP A 21 32.87 9.89 -0.54
CA ASP A 21 33.53 11.15 -0.20
C ASP A 21 33.28 12.21 -1.28
N TRP A 22 32.01 12.62 -1.40
CA TRP A 22 31.56 13.64 -2.35
C TRP A 22 32.32 14.96 -2.21
N LYS A 23 32.86 15.26 -1.03
CA LYS A 23 33.69 16.45 -0.82
C LYS A 23 34.90 16.49 -1.76
N ASN A 24 35.57 15.36 -1.96
CA ASN A 24 36.76 15.28 -2.83
C ASN A 24 36.37 15.26 -4.31
N PHE A 25 35.32 14.51 -4.67
CA PHE A 25 34.83 14.43 -6.05
C PHE A 25 34.27 15.77 -6.55
N LEU A 26 33.51 16.48 -5.72
CA LEU A 26 32.95 17.78 -6.05
C LEU A 26 34.05 18.84 -6.17
N SER A 27 35.07 18.83 -5.30
CA SER A 27 36.17 19.79 -5.36
C SER A 27 37.05 19.66 -6.60
N GLU A 28 37.16 18.45 -7.17
CA GLU A 28 38.01 18.21 -8.35
C GLU A 28 37.28 18.44 -9.68
N LYS A 29 35.97 18.12 -9.76
CA LYS A 29 35.24 18.04 -11.04
C LYS A 29 34.10 19.03 -11.22
N VAL A 30 33.64 19.70 -10.17
CA VAL A 30 32.44 20.55 -10.24
C VAL A 30 32.76 21.98 -9.85
N THR A 31 32.40 22.93 -10.70
CA THR A 31 32.55 24.36 -10.40
C THR A 31 31.53 24.80 -9.36
N ASN A 32 32.00 25.47 -8.30
CA ASN A 32 31.15 25.95 -7.22
C ASN A 32 30.30 27.16 -7.65
N THR A 33 29.20 26.89 -8.34
CA THR A 33 28.27 27.93 -8.83
C THR A 33 26.96 27.89 -8.05
N LYS A 34 26.20 28.98 -8.10
CA LYS A 34 24.82 29.00 -7.55
C LYS A 34 23.88 28.29 -8.51
N ILE A 35 23.03 27.40 -8.00
CA ILE A 35 22.18 26.54 -8.81
C ILE A 35 20.69 26.70 -8.50
N CYS A 36 19.87 26.46 -9.52
CA CYS A 36 18.42 26.28 -9.39
C CYS A 36 18.09 24.78 -9.43
N VAL A 37 17.27 24.33 -8.48
CA VAL A 37 16.92 22.90 -8.32
C VAL A 37 15.48 22.68 -8.74
N VAL A 38 15.27 21.80 -9.72
CA VAL A 38 13.99 21.46 -10.33
C VAL A 38 13.69 19.98 -10.07
N SER A 39 12.69 19.68 -9.25
CA SER A 39 12.25 18.30 -9.04
C SER A 39 11.08 17.94 -9.93
N ILE A 40 11.09 16.75 -10.48
CA ILE A 40 10.02 16.19 -11.31
C ILE A 40 9.42 15.01 -10.55
N ILE A 41 8.14 15.16 -10.23
CA ILE A 41 7.33 14.19 -9.52
C ILE A 41 6.04 13.99 -10.31
N GLY A 42 5.28 12.93 -10.03
CA GLY A 42 3.97 12.76 -10.63
C GLY A 42 3.60 11.32 -10.88
N LYS A 43 2.49 11.15 -11.59
CA LYS A 43 1.98 9.85 -12.03
C LYS A 43 2.33 9.64 -13.50
N THR A 44 2.63 8.41 -13.87
CA THR A 44 2.92 8.02 -15.26
C THR A 44 2.04 6.84 -15.67
N SER A 45 1.60 6.83 -16.93
CA SER A 45 0.86 5.69 -17.49
C SER A 45 1.80 4.53 -17.79
N LEU A 46 1.26 3.32 -17.99
CA LEU A 46 2.05 2.17 -18.46
C LEU A 46 2.66 2.46 -19.82
N ASP A 47 1.87 3.02 -20.74
CA ASP A 47 2.31 3.35 -22.10
C ASP A 47 3.40 4.44 -22.11
N SER A 48 3.36 5.36 -21.14
CA SER A 48 4.25 6.52 -21.04
C SER A 48 5.20 6.44 -19.85
N SER A 49 5.74 5.25 -19.55
CA SER A 49 6.58 5.04 -18.36
C SER A 49 7.82 5.95 -18.31
N ASP A 50 8.30 6.42 -19.46
CA ASP A 50 9.45 7.33 -19.60
C ASP A 50 9.08 8.81 -19.67
N CYS A 51 7.81 9.20 -19.50
CA CYS A 51 7.39 10.60 -19.70
C CYS A 51 8.22 11.59 -18.87
N LYS A 52 8.50 11.27 -17.60
CA LYS A 52 9.30 12.16 -16.75
C LYS A 52 10.74 12.34 -17.24
N LYS A 53 11.33 11.30 -17.86
CA LYS A 53 12.64 11.42 -18.53
C LYS A 53 12.52 12.28 -19.78
N HIS A 54 11.43 12.13 -20.54
CA HIS A 54 11.16 12.92 -21.74
C HIS A 54 10.98 14.42 -21.44
N ILE A 55 10.34 14.78 -20.34
CA ILE A 55 10.21 16.19 -19.92
C ILE A 55 11.58 16.84 -19.72
N ILE A 56 12.53 16.10 -19.13
CA ILE A 56 13.92 16.57 -18.99
C ILE A 56 14.60 16.62 -20.37
N ALA A 57 14.38 15.60 -21.20
CA ALA A 57 14.97 15.54 -22.53
C ALA A 57 14.49 16.70 -23.43
N GLU A 58 13.22 17.08 -23.35
CA GLU A 58 12.65 18.21 -24.08
C GLU A 58 13.13 19.56 -23.51
N ALA A 59 13.19 19.71 -22.18
CA ALA A 59 13.74 20.92 -21.56
C ALA A 59 15.20 21.17 -21.97
N LEU A 60 15.96 20.10 -22.17
CA LEU A 60 17.40 20.17 -22.44
C LEU A 60 17.77 19.91 -23.91
N ASN A 61 16.80 19.53 -24.75
CA ASN A 61 17.00 19.02 -26.11
C ASN A 61 18.06 17.91 -26.19
N ARG A 62 18.13 17.03 -25.18
CA ARG A 62 19.13 15.96 -25.04
C ARG A 62 18.55 14.75 -24.32
N HIS A 63 18.73 13.54 -24.87
CA HIS A 63 18.37 12.29 -24.17
C HIS A 63 19.43 11.94 -23.12
N ILE A 64 19.08 12.12 -21.84
CA ILE A 64 20.03 12.02 -20.72
C ILE A 64 19.98 10.65 -20.03
N PHE A 65 18.78 10.13 -19.80
CA PHE A 65 18.60 8.85 -19.11
C PHE A 65 18.38 7.74 -20.14
N GLN A 66 19.44 7.00 -20.47
CA GLN A 66 19.35 5.76 -21.26
C GLN A 66 18.96 4.58 -20.35
N GLU A 67 18.26 3.59 -20.91
CA GLU A 67 17.96 2.33 -20.23
C GLU A 67 19.24 1.49 -20.13
N ASN A 68 20.00 1.64 -19.05
CA ASN A 68 21.00 0.63 -18.71
C ASN A 68 20.36 -0.46 -17.81
N GLU A 69 20.58 -1.71 -18.20
CA GLU A 69 19.87 -2.93 -17.77
C GLU A 69 20.25 -3.48 -16.37
N GLU A 70 21.09 -2.81 -15.59
CA GLU A 70 21.51 -3.34 -14.30
C GLU A 70 20.50 -3.01 -13.20
N LYS A 71 19.49 -3.88 -13.07
CA LYS A 71 18.52 -3.91 -11.98
C LYS A 71 19.18 -4.43 -10.70
N GLU A 72 20.03 -3.63 -10.06
CA GLU A 72 20.28 -3.82 -8.63
C GLU A 72 18.98 -3.58 -7.86
N LYS A 73 18.79 -4.31 -6.74
CA LYS A 73 17.59 -4.28 -5.90
C LYS A 73 17.14 -2.85 -5.63
N LYS A 74 16.07 -2.42 -6.31
CA LYS A 74 15.58 -1.05 -6.23
C LYS A 74 14.94 -0.84 -4.86
N LYS A 75 15.37 0.21 -4.16
CA LYS A 75 14.61 0.74 -3.03
C LYS A 75 13.18 1.09 -3.49
N ASN A 76 12.22 1.10 -2.55
CA ASN A 76 10.82 1.47 -2.80
C ASN A 76 10.64 2.80 -3.55
N CYS A 77 11.58 3.74 -3.38
CA CYS A 77 11.63 4.99 -4.13
C CYS A 77 13.09 5.27 -4.52
N GLU A 78 13.29 5.68 -5.77
CA GLU A 78 14.59 6.04 -6.36
C GLU A 78 14.54 7.51 -6.78
N VAL A 79 15.61 8.27 -6.56
CA VAL A 79 15.68 9.68 -7.01
C VAL A 79 16.92 9.86 -7.88
N LYS A 80 16.73 9.92 -9.19
CA LYS A 80 17.81 10.16 -10.15
C LYS A 80 18.06 11.65 -10.30
N ALA A 81 19.29 12.10 -10.10
CA ALA A 81 19.69 13.49 -10.24
C ALA A 81 20.49 13.70 -11.53
N TYR A 82 20.29 14.85 -12.17
CA TYR A 82 21.06 15.34 -13.30
C TYR A 82 21.45 16.79 -13.08
N TYR A 83 22.75 17.09 -13.09
CA TYR A 83 23.28 18.44 -12.98
C TYR A 83 23.80 18.93 -14.34
N ASP A 84 23.34 20.10 -14.77
CA ASP A 84 23.81 20.81 -15.96
C ASP A 84 24.59 22.06 -15.54
N ALA A 85 25.91 22.05 -15.75
CA ALA A 85 26.78 23.17 -15.40
C ALA A 85 26.53 24.39 -16.30
N THR A 86 26.11 24.19 -17.56
CA THR A 86 25.91 25.27 -18.52
C THR A 86 24.68 26.11 -18.19
N LYS A 87 23.59 25.44 -17.79
CA LYS A 87 22.32 26.08 -17.41
C LYS A 87 22.21 26.38 -15.92
N ARG A 88 23.20 25.97 -15.12
CA ARG A 88 23.24 26.12 -13.65
C ARG A 88 21.96 25.57 -12.99
N SER A 89 21.49 24.44 -13.51
CA SER A 89 20.23 23.82 -13.11
C SER A 89 20.46 22.36 -12.75
N MET A 90 19.85 21.93 -11.65
CA MET A 90 19.86 20.54 -11.19
C MET A 90 18.45 19.96 -11.27
N PHE A 91 18.29 18.86 -12.00
CA PHE A 91 17.04 18.14 -12.15
C PHE A 91 17.03 16.90 -11.25
N LEU A 92 15.97 16.73 -10.46
CA LEU A 92 15.76 15.55 -9.62
C LEU A 92 14.52 14.82 -10.10
N LEU A 93 14.69 13.57 -10.51
CA LEU A 93 13.63 12.71 -11.00
C LEU A 93 13.28 11.67 -9.95
N MET A 94 12.10 11.81 -9.33
CA MET A 94 11.59 10.81 -8.41
C MET A 94 10.91 9.68 -9.17
N SER A 95 11.28 8.43 -8.91
CA SER A 95 10.57 7.23 -9.35
C SER A 95 10.06 6.46 -8.15
N GLY A 96 8.79 6.05 -8.17
CA GLY A 96 8.17 5.37 -7.02
C GLY A 96 6.80 4.80 -7.35
N ILE A 97 5.94 4.62 -6.34
CA ILE A 97 4.64 3.96 -6.50
C ILE A 97 3.64 4.70 -7.42
N SER A 98 3.83 6.00 -7.62
CA SER A 98 3.01 6.77 -8.56
C SER A 98 3.32 6.43 -10.03
N ASP A 99 4.41 5.72 -10.30
CA ASP A 99 4.74 5.23 -11.63
C ASP A 99 4.23 3.83 -11.85
N THR A 100 3.56 3.60 -12.98
CA THR A 100 2.97 2.29 -13.25
C THR A 100 4.05 1.19 -13.35
N ASN A 101 5.22 1.48 -13.93
CA ASN A 101 6.34 0.51 -13.97
C ASN A 101 6.91 0.23 -12.56
N GLY A 102 7.04 1.28 -11.74
CA GLY A 102 7.47 1.13 -10.33
C GLY A 102 6.48 0.27 -9.54
N LEU A 103 5.19 0.57 -9.66
CA LEU A 103 4.10 -0.18 -9.05
C LEU A 103 4.08 -1.64 -9.49
N VAL A 104 4.25 -1.95 -10.78
CA VAL A 104 4.29 -3.35 -11.26
C VAL A 104 5.43 -4.13 -10.63
N ASN A 105 6.61 -3.52 -10.49
CA ASN A 105 7.74 -4.17 -9.81
C ASN A 105 7.46 -4.38 -8.31
N GLN A 106 6.87 -3.37 -7.64
CA GLN A 106 6.47 -3.48 -6.24
C GLN A 106 5.38 -4.53 -6.02
N CYS A 107 4.41 -4.67 -6.93
CA CYS A 107 3.39 -5.71 -6.84
C CYS A 107 3.98 -7.12 -6.87
N LYS A 108 5.06 -7.34 -7.64
CA LYS A 108 5.76 -8.64 -7.68
C LYS A 108 6.50 -8.92 -6.38
N GLU A 109 7.10 -7.89 -5.76
CA GLU A 109 7.77 -8.03 -4.46
C GLU A 109 6.75 -8.23 -3.33
N MET A 110 5.63 -7.49 -3.39
CA MET A 110 4.53 -7.53 -2.43
C MET A 110 3.92 -8.94 -2.31
N GLU A 111 3.92 -9.75 -3.36
CA GLU A 111 3.45 -11.14 -3.29
C GLU A 111 4.18 -11.98 -2.23
N ASN A 112 5.48 -11.71 -2.02
CA ASN A 112 6.25 -12.37 -0.97
C ASN A 112 5.98 -11.76 0.41
N ASP A 113 5.85 -10.44 0.50
CA ASP A 113 5.61 -9.74 1.77
C ASP A 113 4.20 -10.04 2.32
N LEU A 114 3.22 -10.26 1.45
CA LEU A 114 1.85 -10.64 1.80
C LEU A 114 1.74 -12.00 2.50
N LYS A 115 2.76 -12.85 2.38
CA LYS A 115 2.81 -14.13 3.13
C LYS A 115 3.05 -13.90 4.63
N VAL A 116 3.66 -12.77 4.99
CA VAL A 116 4.09 -12.47 6.36
C VAL A 116 3.30 -11.30 6.96
N LYS A 117 2.97 -10.28 6.16
CA LYS A 117 2.31 -9.04 6.58
C LYS A 117 0.95 -8.87 5.90
N SER A 118 0.08 -8.05 6.49
CA SER A 118 -1.19 -7.66 5.85
C SER A 118 -0.94 -6.71 4.68
N PHE A 119 -1.79 -6.76 3.65
CA PHE A 119 -1.73 -5.84 2.49
C PHE A 119 -1.61 -4.38 2.91
N LEU A 120 -2.41 -3.94 3.87
CA LEU A 120 -2.44 -2.53 4.28
C LEU A 120 -1.19 -2.11 5.08
N GLU A 121 -0.52 -3.06 5.74
CA GLU A 121 0.77 -2.77 6.39
C GLU A 121 1.86 -2.56 5.35
N VAL A 122 1.94 -3.43 4.34
CA VAL A 122 2.89 -3.28 3.22
C VAL A 122 2.59 -2.00 2.43
N TRP A 123 1.31 -1.76 2.14
CA TRP A 123 0.87 -0.56 1.41
C TRP A 123 1.19 0.73 2.17
N SER A 124 0.95 0.75 3.49
CA SER A 124 1.32 1.86 4.37
C SER A 124 2.83 2.13 4.34
N GLU A 125 3.66 1.09 4.41
CA GLU A 125 5.12 1.21 4.34
C GLU A 125 5.57 1.84 3.01
N ILE A 126 4.99 1.42 1.89
CA ILE A 126 5.32 1.98 0.57
C ILE A 126 4.86 3.44 0.46
N HIS A 127 3.64 3.75 0.90
CA HIS A 127 3.13 5.12 0.93
C HIS A 127 3.95 6.04 1.82
N TYR A 128 4.41 5.52 2.95
CA TYR A 128 5.30 6.22 3.86
C TYR A 128 6.63 6.56 3.19
N ASP A 129 7.28 5.60 2.54
CA ASP A 129 8.55 5.84 1.83
C ASP A 129 8.39 6.84 0.69
N PHE A 130 7.26 6.77 -0.03
CA PHE A 130 6.92 7.74 -1.07
C PHE A 130 6.75 9.16 -0.50
N ALA A 131 5.92 9.32 0.54
CA ALA A 131 5.67 10.63 1.16
C ALA A 131 6.94 11.22 1.80
N LYS A 132 7.78 10.38 2.40
CA LYS A 132 9.07 10.75 2.98
C LYS A 132 10.03 11.32 1.94
N THR A 133 10.19 10.60 0.82
CA THR A 133 11.02 11.05 -0.30
C THR A 133 10.47 12.33 -0.91
N LEU A 134 9.15 12.44 -1.02
CA LEU A 134 8.50 13.64 -1.54
C LEU A 134 8.73 14.86 -0.63
N LEU A 135 8.60 14.71 0.70
CA LEU A 135 8.88 15.78 1.66
C LEU A 135 10.32 16.30 1.52
N MET A 136 11.28 15.40 1.34
CA MET A 136 12.68 15.75 1.11
C MET A 136 12.85 16.62 -0.15
N LEU A 137 12.20 16.25 -1.26
CA LEU A 137 12.22 17.05 -2.50
C LEU A 137 11.61 18.44 -2.29
N PHE A 138 10.50 18.56 -1.54
CA PHE A 138 9.89 19.85 -1.19
C PHE A 138 10.81 20.75 -0.33
N CYS A 139 11.73 20.18 0.43
CA CYS A 139 12.66 20.94 1.26
C CYS A 139 13.97 21.33 0.53
N MET A 140 14.29 20.67 -0.58
CA MET A 140 15.55 20.86 -1.32
C MET A 140 15.40 21.55 -2.68
N SER A 141 14.17 21.69 -3.17
CA SER A 141 13.89 22.20 -4.53
C SER A 141 13.47 23.66 -4.53
N HIS A 142 13.71 24.34 -5.65
CA HIS A 142 13.17 25.66 -5.93
C HIS A 142 11.89 25.55 -6.79
N ILE A 143 11.89 24.63 -7.74
CA ILE A 143 10.74 24.37 -8.63
C ILE A 143 10.39 22.89 -8.54
N ILE A 144 9.10 22.57 -8.54
CA ILE A 144 8.58 21.21 -8.56
C ILE A 144 7.60 21.11 -9.71
N VAL A 145 7.88 20.20 -10.64
CA VAL A 145 7.04 19.89 -11.79
C VAL A 145 6.25 18.63 -11.47
N ILE A 146 4.92 18.74 -11.45
CA ILE A 146 4.00 17.63 -11.19
C ILE A 146 3.44 17.13 -12.52
N THR A 147 3.79 15.91 -12.88
CA THR A 147 3.33 15.25 -14.10
C THR A 147 2.07 14.45 -13.84
N HIS A 148 1.12 14.53 -14.76
CA HIS A 148 -0.08 13.71 -14.70
C HIS A 148 -0.51 13.31 -16.13
N PRO A 149 -0.87 12.04 -16.36
CA PRO A 149 -1.11 11.55 -17.71
C PRO A 149 -2.34 12.19 -18.38
N ARG A 150 -3.33 12.63 -17.59
CA ARG A 150 -4.59 13.22 -18.08
C ARG A 150 -4.70 14.69 -17.66
N ALA A 151 -5.30 15.54 -18.50
CA ALA A 151 -5.60 16.94 -18.21
C ALA A 151 -6.73 17.14 -17.17
N THR A 152 -6.61 16.48 -16.02
CA THR A 152 -7.52 16.57 -14.89
C THR A 152 -6.69 16.61 -13.61
N PHE A 153 -6.98 17.56 -12.72
CA PHE A 153 -6.30 17.64 -11.44
C PHE A 153 -6.77 16.53 -10.49
N ASP A 154 -5.81 15.79 -9.93
CA ASP A 154 -6.09 14.71 -9.00
C ASP A 154 -6.23 15.23 -7.56
N LEU A 155 -7.41 15.03 -6.98
CA LEU A 155 -7.74 15.47 -5.63
C LEU A 155 -6.98 14.72 -4.54
N SER A 156 -6.44 13.52 -4.82
CA SER A 156 -5.63 12.77 -3.84
C SER A 156 -4.37 13.53 -3.43
N TYR A 157 -3.82 14.38 -4.31
CA TYR A 157 -2.71 15.26 -3.99
C TYR A 157 -3.06 16.28 -2.91
N VAL A 158 -4.32 16.73 -2.80
CA VAL A 158 -4.72 17.69 -1.77
C VAL A 158 -4.54 17.10 -0.38
N TYR A 159 -4.95 15.85 -0.18
CA TYR A 159 -4.75 15.14 1.07
C TYR A 159 -3.26 14.94 1.36
N LEU A 160 -2.50 14.50 0.35
CA LEU A 160 -1.06 14.29 0.47
C LEU A 160 -0.32 15.59 0.84
N PHE A 161 -0.60 16.71 0.17
CA PHE A 161 0.05 17.99 0.46
C PHE A 161 -0.25 18.51 1.87
N ARG A 162 -1.47 18.30 2.38
CA ARG A 162 -1.81 18.67 3.77
C ARG A 162 -1.08 17.81 4.78
N ALA A 163 -0.97 16.51 4.52
CA ALA A 163 -0.18 15.61 5.36
C ALA A 163 1.30 16.04 5.35
N LEU A 164 1.87 16.29 4.17
CA LEU A 164 3.25 16.73 4.01
C LEU A 164 3.54 18.06 4.68
N ASP A 165 2.65 19.05 4.61
CA ASP A 165 2.86 20.34 5.29
C ASP A 165 2.83 20.19 6.81
N THR A 166 1.91 19.36 7.32
CA THR A 166 1.86 19.02 8.76
C THR A 166 3.16 18.34 9.21
N MET A 167 3.69 17.43 8.38
CA MET A 167 4.94 16.72 8.63
C MET A 167 6.15 17.67 8.54
N ARG A 168 6.16 18.59 7.56
CA ARG A 168 7.19 19.62 7.40
C ARG A 168 7.30 20.47 8.66
N LEU A 169 6.19 21.02 9.15
CA LEU A 169 6.18 21.88 10.35
C LEU A 169 6.76 21.15 11.58
N LYS A 170 6.51 19.85 11.71
CA LYS A 170 7.11 19.00 12.77
C LYS A 170 8.58 18.67 12.53
N ALA A 171 9.03 18.66 11.27
CA ALA A 171 10.41 18.37 10.90
C ALA A 171 11.34 19.59 10.98
N VAL A 172 10.81 20.81 10.84
CA VAL A 172 11.59 22.07 10.87
C VAL A 172 12.54 22.18 12.07
N PRO A 173 12.16 21.85 13.33
CA PRO A 173 13.08 21.90 14.47
C PRO A 173 14.28 20.97 14.31
N LEU A 174 14.09 19.79 13.72
CA LEU A 174 15.18 18.85 13.44
C LEU A 174 16.08 19.40 12.34
N PHE A 175 15.50 19.96 11.29
CA PHE A 175 16.27 20.56 10.21
C PHE A 175 17.13 21.72 10.70
N LYS A 176 16.64 22.53 11.65
CA LYS A 176 17.42 23.59 12.29
C LYS A 176 18.68 23.05 12.96
N GLU A 177 18.54 22.01 13.78
CA GLU A 177 19.68 21.40 14.49
C GLU A 177 20.74 20.86 13.52
N LEU A 178 20.30 20.30 12.38
CA LEU A 178 21.18 19.65 11.40
C LEU A 178 21.86 20.63 10.45
N LEU A 179 21.13 21.67 10.05
CA LEU A 179 21.61 22.71 9.15
C LEU A 179 22.44 23.77 9.88
N ALA A 180 22.38 23.86 11.22
CA ALA A 180 23.18 24.82 12.00
C ALA A 180 24.69 24.69 11.79
N ALA A 181 25.17 23.50 11.37
CA ALA A 181 26.57 23.27 11.06
C ALA A 181 26.97 23.58 9.60
N VAL A 182 26.03 24.01 8.74
CA VAL A 182 26.29 24.41 7.35
C VAL A 182 26.22 25.93 7.24
N ASP A 183 27.07 26.53 6.41
CA ASP A 183 27.04 27.96 6.11
C ASP A 183 25.87 28.29 5.17
N ILE A 184 24.75 28.72 5.77
CA ILE A 184 23.47 29.02 5.09
C ILE A 184 22.83 30.25 5.75
N SER A 185 21.99 31.00 5.03
CA SER A 185 21.24 32.11 5.62
C SER A 185 20.36 31.71 6.81
N ASN A 186 20.10 32.69 7.68
CA ASN A 186 19.20 32.55 8.82
C ASN A 186 17.76 32.21 8.39
N ASP A 187 17.30 32.69 7.23
CA ASP A 187 15.95 32.44 6.74
C ASP A 187 15.77 30.99 6.27
N TRP A 188 16.76 30.42 5.59
CA TRP A 188 16.75 28.99 5.25
C TRP A 188 16.80 28.17 6.54
N LEU A 189 17.69 28.51 7.48
CA LEU A 189 17.77 27.81 8.76
C LEU A 189 16.42 27.85 9.52
N GLN A 190 15.77 29.01 9.59
CA GLN A 190 14.50 29.17 10.30
C GLN A 190 13.36 28.34 9.68
N ASN A 191 13.35 28.18 8.36
CA ASN A 191 12.27 27.49 7.64
C ASN A 191 12.61 26.05 7.23
N GLY A 192 13.87 25.63 7.36
CA GLY A 192 14.37 24.30 6.97
C GLY A 192 14.42 24.05 5.46
N ARG A 193 14.36 25.09 4.62
CA ARG A 193 14.37 25.01 3.14
C ARG A 193 14.84 26.33 2.50
N PRO A 194 15.40 26.33 1.27
CA PRO A 194 15.97 27.54 0.63
C PRO A 194 14.91 28.57 0.23
N CYS A 195 13.73 28.10 -0.17
CA CYS A 195 12.56 28.93 -0.47
C CYS A 195 11.29 28.08 -0.35
N SER A 196 10.12 28.72 -0.47
CA SER A 196 8.89 27.96 -0.77
C SER A 196 8.92 27.57 -2.25
N PRO A 197 8.99 26.28 -2.60
CA PRO A 197 9.12 25.87 -4.00
C PRO A 197 7.89 26.28 -4.80
N ARG A 198 8.08 26.61 -6.08
CA ARG A 198 6.99 26.81 -7.04
C ARG A 198 6.56 25.49 -7.63
N VAL A 199 5.27 25.19 -7.58
CA VAL A 199 4.72 24.01 -8.22
C VAL A 199 4.16 24.35 -9.61
N LEU A 200 4.62 23.63 -10.62
CA LEU A 200 4.16 23.69 -11.99
C LEU A 200 3.46 22.36 -12.34
N PHE A 201 2.31 22.40 -13.00
CA PHE A 201 1.57 21.21 -13.39
C PHE A 201 1.74 20.95 -14.89
N VAL A 202 2.10 19.71 -15.22
CA VAL A 202 2.32 19.28 -16.60
C VAL A 202 1.44 18.09 -16.90
N PHE A 203 0.61 18.22 -17.93
CA PHE A 203 -0.33 17.19 -18.35
C PHE A 203 0.08 16.58 -19.69
N GLU A 204 0.16 15.24 -19.75
CA GLU A 204 0.69 14.52 -20.92
C GLU A 204 -0.27 14.44 -22.10
N SER A 205 -1.57 14.34 -21.82
CA SER A 205 -2.59 14.23 -22.86
C SER A 205 -3.65 15.30 -22.72
N SER A 206 -3.86 16.03 -23.81
CA SER A 206 -5.08 16.79 -24.01
C SER A 206 -6.18 15.83 -24.48
N PRO A 207 -7.41 15.89 -23.93
CA PRO A 207 -8.56 15.19 -24.48
C PRO A 207 -8.95 15.74 -25.87
N LEU A 208 -8.36 16.85 -26.28
CA LEU A 208 -8.52 17.47 -27.58
C LEU A 208 -7.53 16.84 -28.58
N SER A 209 -7.62 15.54 -28.86
CA SER A 209 -6.74 14.91 -29.86
C SER A 209 -7.20 15.23 -31.29
N ASP A 210 -6.36 15.98 -32.00
CA ASP A 210 -5.88 15.77 -33.38
C ASP A 210 -6.84 15.69 -34.59
N ASN A 211 -8.17 15.70 -34.44
CA ASN A 211 -9.05 15.50 -35.61
C ASN A 211 -9.75 16.74 -36.20
N ASN A 212 -9.54 17.98 -35.72
CA ASN A 212 -10.29 19.13 -36.25
C ASN A 212 -9.58 20.51 -36.17
N PHE A 213 -8.28 20.60 -36.38
CA PHE A 213 -7.60 21.91 -36.55
C PHE A 213 -7.47 22.39 -38.00
N ASN A 214 -8.05 21.68 -38.96
CA ASN A 214 -8.21 22.18 -40.34
C ASN A 214 -9.59 22.83 -40.54
N MET A 215 -9.89 23.87 -39.75
CA MET A 215 -10.96 24.82 -40.08
C MET A 215 -10.32 26.17 -40.37
N THR A 216 -10.01 26.34 -41.66
CA THR A 216 -9.96 27.61 -42.40
C THR A 216 -9.34 28.78 -41.66
N GLU A 217 -8.07 29.07 -41.95
CA GLU A 217 -7.55 30.43 -41.93
C GLU A 217 -8.32 31.27 -42.96
N SER A 218 -9.50 31.74 -42.56
CA SER A 218 -10.22 32.81 -43.24
C SER A 218 -10.18 34.05 -42.36
N ARG A 219 -9.14 34.85 -42.63
CA ARG A 219 -9.08 36.31 -42.52
C ARG A 219 -9.67 36.96 -41.26
N ILE A 220 -8.76 37.31 -40.35
CA ILE A 220 -8.73 38.53 -39.52
C ILE A 220 -10.00 38.84 -38.69
N LYS A 221 -9.98 38.53 -37.39
CA LYS A 221 -10.27 39.46 -36.28
C LYS A 221 -10.10 38.82 -34.89
N GLN A 222 -9.23 39.43 -34.09
CA GLN A 222 -9.04 39.37 -32.62
C GLN A 222 -8.40 38.12 -31.99
N LYS A 223 -7.43 38.41 -31.10
CA LYS A 223 -6.66 37.56 -30.18
C LYS A 223 -7.53 36.63 -29.30
N LYS A 224 -8.21 35.64 -29.88
CA LYS A 224 -8.83 34.58 -29.07
C LYS A 224 -7.76 33.54 -28.74
N PRO A 225 -7.51 33.22 -27.46
CA PRO A 225 -6.55 32.19 -27.10
C PRO A 225 -6.94 30.86 -27.75
N SER A 226 -5.93 30.07 -28.15
CA SER A 226 -6.13 28.74 -28.72
C SER A 226 -6.97 27.88 -27.74
N PRO A 227 -7.74 26.89 -28.23
CA PRO A 227 -8.51 26.00 -27.37
C PRO A 227 -7.68 25.36 -26.25
N LEU A 228 -6.41 25.06 -26.53
CA LEU A 228 -5.45 24.55 -25.55
C LEU A 228 -5.11 25.58 -24.46
N LYS A 229 -4.77 26.82 -24.82
CA LYS A 229 -4.51 27.89 -23.84
C LYS A 229 -5.74 28.20 -22.98
N LYS A 230 -6.95 28.08 -23.54
CA LYS A 230 -8.19 28.20 -22.75
C LYS A 230 -8.33 27.07 -21.73
N LEU A 231 -7.95 25.84 -22.11
CA LEU A 231 -7.96 24.70 -21.21
C LEU A 231 -6.91 24.86 -20.10
N GLU A 232 -5.70 25.32 -20.44
CA GLU A 232 -4.64 25.65 -19.47
C GLU A 232 -5.13 26.68 -18.45
N HIS A 233 -5.63 27.84 -18.88
CA HIS A 233 -6.18 28.85 -17.96
C HIS A 233 -7.37 28.31 -17.12
N SER A 234 -8.22 27.47 -17.70
CA SER A 234 -9.33 26.84 -16.96
C SER A 234 -8.80 25.89 -15.88
N LEU A 235 -7.76 25.13 -16.16
CA LEU A 235 -7.11 24.25 -15.20
C LEU A 235 -6.35 25.05 -14.13
N GLU A 236 -5.68 26.13 -14.48
CA GLU A 236 -5.03 27.04 -13.53
C GLU A 236 -6.04 27.57 -12.51
N ASP A 237 -7.17 28.09 -12.99
CA ASP A 237 -8.26 28.58 -12.15
C ASP A 237 -8.82 27.48 -11.23
N GLN A 238 -9.04 26.28 -11.76
CA GLN A 238 -9.56 25.15 -10.99
C GLN A 238 -8.57 24.71 -9.91
N ILE A 239 -7.30 24.52 -10.26
CA ILE A 239 -6.24 24.11 -9.35
C ILE A 239 -6.07 25.16 -8.25
N TYR A 240 -5.99 26.44 -8.62
CA TYR A 240 -5.86 27.54 -7.66
C TYR A 240 -7.03 27.56 -6.68
N ARG A 241 -8.29 27.47 -7.15
CA ARG A 241 -9.48 27.43 -6.30
C ARG A 241 -9.48 26.23 -5.36
N ILE A 242 -9.12 25.05 -5.84
CA ILE A 242 -9.07 23.82 -5.04
C ILE A 242 -7.99 23.94 -3.96
N LEU A 243 -6.77 24.33 -4.31
CA LEU A 243 -5.66 24.49 -3.37
C LEU A 243 -5.93 25.57 -2.33
N ARG A 244 -6.58 26.67 -2.74
CA ARG A 244 -6.95 27.77 -1.84
C ARG A 244 -8.07 27.39 -0.88
N LYS A 245 -9.14 26.75 -1.38
CA LYS A 245 -10.27 26.31 -0.56
C LYS A 245 -9.86 25.22 0.44
N SER A 246 -8.93 24.34 0.04
CA SER A 246 -8.37 23.30 0.91
C SER A 246 -7.29 23.79 1.88
N ARG A 247 -6.92 25.09 1.82
CA ARG A 247 -5.86 25.73 2.62
C ARG A 247 -4.46 25.11 2.45
N VAL A 248 -4.19 24.49 1.29
CA VAL A 248 -2.85 24.02 0.94
C VAL A 248 -1.94 25.22 0.64
N ILE A 249 -2.46 26.20 -0.10
CA ILE A 249 -1.77 27.47 -0.38
C ILE A 249 -2.41 28.61 0.42
N THR A 250 -1.58 29.46 1.02
CA THR A 250 -1.99 30.61 1.82
C THR A 250 -1.52 31.92 1.18
N ASN A 251 -1.80 33.06 1.82
CA ASN A 251 -1.33 34.37 1.34
C ASN A 251 0.20 34.52 1.40
N VAL A 252 0.82 33.85 2.37
CA VAL A 252 2.26 33.91 2.61
C VAL A 252 2.85 32.57 2.19
N SER A 253 3.54 32.57 1.05
CA SER A 253 4.20 31.40 0.46
C SER A 253 5.08 30.64 1.46
N GLY A 254 5.83 31.36 2.29
CA GLY A 254 6.71 30.78 3.31
C GLY A 254 6.03 29.87 4.34
N ASN A 255 4.73 30.06 4.60
CA ASN A 255 3.98 29.24 5.55
C ASN A 255 3.41 27.96 4.92
N SER A 256 3.25 27.92 3.61
CA SER A 256 2.68 26.79 2.87
C SER A 256 3.75 25.80 2.44
N LEU A 257 3.37 24.57 2.08
CA LEU A 257 4.30 23.57 1.54
C LEU A 257 4.97 24.05 0.24
N PHE A 258 4.22 24.75 -0.60
CA PHE A 258 4.67 25.31 -1.87
C PHE A 258 3.86 26.55 -2.25
N ALA A 259 4.32 27.26 -3.27
CA ALA A 259 3.66 28.41 -3.87
C ALA A 259 3.23 28.13 -5.32
N VAL A 260 2.25 28.89 -5.79
CA VAL A 260 1.79 28.90 -7.18
C VAL A 260 1.95 30.32 -7.72
N PRO A 261 2.55 30.51 -8.90
CA PRO A 261 2.72 31.84 -9.50
C PRO A 261 1.39 32.54 -9.72
N ALA A 262 1.31 33.84 -9.37
CA ALA A 262 0.09 34.64 -9.56
C ALA A 262 -0.03 35.25 -10.97
N ASN A 263 1.11 35.64 -11.57
CA ASN A 263 1.18 36.41 -12.82
C ASN A 263 1.87 35.65 -13.96
N GLN A 264 2.15 34.36 -13.79
CA GLN A 264 2.87 33.52 -14.75
C GLN A 264 2.11 32.22 -14.95
N GLU A 265 2.16 31.69 -16.18
CA GLU A 265 1.58 30.40 -16.52
C GLU A 265 2.25 29.31 -15.65
N PHE A 266 1.45 28.47 -15.01
CA PHE A 266 1.91 27.38 -14.15
C PHE A 266 1.31 26.02 -14.51
N VAL A 267 0.40 25.97 -15.49
CA VAL A 267 -0.08 24.73 -16.10
C VAL A 267 0.39 24.65 -17.55
N TYR A 268 0.85 23.48 -17.95
CA TYR A 268 1.22 23.18 -19.33
C TYR A 268 0.61 21.85 -19.76
N ILE A 269 0.03 21.80 -20.97
CA ILE A 269 -0.54 20.58 -21.55
C ILE A 269 0.19 20.25 -22.83
N PHE A 270 0.78 19.05 -22.93
CA PHE A 270 1.39 18.62 -24.18
C PHE A 270 0.36 18.52 -25.30
N SER A 271 0.60 19.27 -26.39
CA SER A 271 -0.27 19.33 -27.56
C SER A 271 -0.24 18.03 -28.37
N SER A 272 0.94 17.43 -28.48
CA SER A 272 1.15 16.14 -29.12
C SER A 272 2.19 15.34 -28.33
N LYS A 273 2.14 14.02 -28.47
CA LYS A 273 3.15 13.13 -27.87
C LYS A 273 4.45 13.31 -28.65
N HIS A 274 5.37 14.13 -28.12
CA HIS A 274 6.68 14.41 -28.74
C HIS A 274 7.68 13.25 -28.62
N TYR A 275 7.30 12.16 -27.95
CA TYR A 275 8.08 10.94 -27.82
C TYR A 275 7.29 9.75 -28.35
N ILE A 276 8.03 8.77 -28.86
CA ILE A 276 7.45 7.56 -29.42
C ILE A 276 6.95 6.70 -28.26
N ILE A 277 5.63 6.60 -28.11
CA ILE A 277 4.99 5.77 -27.09
C ILE A 277 4.93 4.32 -27.55
N ASP A 278 4.55 4.13 -28.82
CA ASP A 278 4.50 2.83 -29.46
C ASP A 278 5.55 2.80 -30.56
N HIS A 279 6.72 2.22 -30.24
CA HIS A 279 7.80 2.05 -31.21
C HIS A 279 7.33 1.22 -32.41
N THR A 280 6.57 0.15 -32.17
CA THR A 280 6.06 -0.71 -33.22
C THR A 280 5.08 0.04 -34.11
N GLY A 281 4.09 0.71 -33.53
CA GLY A 281 3.13 1.53 -34.27
C GLY A 281 3.78 2.68 -35.03
N PHE A 282 4.77 3.34 -34.45
CA PHE A 282 5.55 4.39 -35.12
C PHE A 282 6.30 3.84 -36.34
N PHE A 283 7.05 2.75 -36.18
CA PHE A 283 7.77 2.15 -37.31
C PHE A 283 6.81 1.58 -38.36
N LEU A 284 5.67 1.01 -37.97
CA LEU A 284 4.62 0.57 -38.90
C LEU A 284 4.03 1.75 -39.68
N ALA A 285 3.80 2.90 -39.03
CA ALA A 285 3.33 4.11 -39.69
C ALA A 285 4.38 4.68 -40.66
N GLN A 286 5.66 4.68 -40.28
CA GLN A 286 6.75 5.06 -41.17
C GLN A 286 6.86 4.13 -42.37
N ILE A 287 6.81 2.81 -42.15
CA ILE A 287 6.79 1.81 -43.24
C ILE A 287 5.61 2.07 -44.16
N ARG A 288 4.41 2.31 -43.61
CA ARG A 288 3.22 2.64 -44.41
C ARG A 288 3.42 3.90 -45.25
N ALA A 289 3.98 4.96 -44.68
CA ALA A 289 4.25 6.20 -45.39
C ALA A 289 5.28 6.01 -46.52
N HIS A 290 6.38 5.30 -46.24
CA HIS A 290 7.39 4.98 -47.25
C HIS A 290 6.84 4.09 -48.38
N CYS A 291 5.97 3.12 -48.05
CA CYS A 291 5.30 2.29 -49.06
C CYS A 291 4.28 3.06 -49.90
N GLN A 292 3.65 4.12 -49.38
CA GLN A 292 2.75 4.98 -50.14
C GLN A 292 3.52 5.87 -51.12
N LEU A 293 4.65 6.44 -50.71
CA LEU A 293 5.53 7.23 -51.58
C LEU A 293 6.10 6.39 -52.74
N ALA A 294 6.43 5.12 -52.48
CA ALA A 294 6.90 4.20 -53.52
C ALA A 294 5.83 3.86 -54.58
N LYS A 295 4.55 3.81 -54.19
CA LYS A 295 3.43 3.61 -55.15
C LYS A 295 3.19 4.82 -56.04
N GLU A 296 3.51 6.02 -55.57
CA GLU A 296 3.35 7.25 -56.36
C GLU A 296 4.49 7.43 -57.38
N SER A 297 5.70 6.94 -57.08
CA SER A 297 6.84 6.98 -58.01
C SER A 297 6.72 6.04 -59.20
N ASP A 298 6.02 4.90 -59.07
CA ASP A 298 5.85 3.93 -60.16
C ASP A 298 4.79 4.35 -61.22
N ILE A 299 3.96 5.36 -60.92
CA ILE A 299 2.84 5.78 -61.80
C ILE A 299 3.24 6.95 -62.73
N THR A 300 4.39 7.60 -62.53
CA THR A 300 4.77 8.82 -63.26
C THR A 300 6.01 8.63 -64.15
N GLU A 301 5.91 7.79 -65.19
CA GLU A 301 6.85 7.80 -66.33
C GLU A 301 6.25 8.36 -67.63
N SER A 302 5.10 9.07 -67.59
CA SER A 302 4.62 9.77 -68.79
C SER A 302 4.02 11.16 -68.55
N LYS A 303 4.83 12.16 -68.93
CA LYS A 303 4.49 13.53 -69.39
C LYS A 303 4.22 14.66 -68.36
N PRO A 304 4.45 15.94 -68.77
CA PRO A 304 5.13 16.93 -67.92
C PRO A 304 4.22 17.93 -67.20
N LYS A 305 4.82 18.54 -66.17
CA LYS A 305 4.42 19.70 -65.35
C LYS A 305 3.18 20.49 -65.80
N ASN A 306 2.11 20.38 -65.01
CA ASN A 306 1.22 21.48 -64.70
C ASN A 306 1.07 21.60 -63.19
N LYS A 307 1.40 22.78 -62.65
CA LYS A 307 1.23 23.16 -61.25
C LYS A 307 -0.25 23.09 -60.88
N ILE A 308 -0.64 22.05 -60.17
CA ILE A 308 -1.85 22.06 -59.34
C ILE A 308 -1.38 21.78 -57.93
N ASN A 309 -1.44 22.82 -57.09
CA ASN A 309 -1.22 22.74 -55.66
C ASN A 309 -2.28 21.80 -55.07
N ILE A 310 -1.86 20.62 -54.65
CA ILE A 310 -2.61 19.77 -53.73
C ILE A 310 -1.89 19.84 -52.37
N MET A 311 -2.29 20.84 -51.58
CA MET A 311 -2.29 20.74 -50.11
C MET A 311 -3.10 19.49 -49.73
N GLY A 312 -2.74 18.64 -48.77
CA GLY A 312 -1.55 18.56 -47.95
C GLY A 312 -1.71 17.34 -47.04
N ASN A 313 -0.64 16.57 -46.87
CA ASN A 313 -0.47 15.66 -45.76
C ASN A 313 1.01 15.78 -45.37
N GLY A 314 1.29 16.74 -44.50
CA GLY A 314 2.63 16.98 -43.99
C GLY A 314 3.00 15.89 -42.99
N PHE A 315 3.78 14.91 -43.44
CA PHE A 315 4.68 14.20 -42.54
C PHE A 315 6.10 14.54 -42.99
N ASN A 316 6.72 15.48 -42.26
CA ASN A 316 8.09 15.88 -42.51
C ASN A 316 9.00 14.66 -42.36
N SER A 317 9.68 14.36 -43.47
CA SER A 317 10.86 13.50 -43.55
C SER A 317 11.85 13.86 -42.44
N LEU A 318 12.08 12.93 -41.50
CA LEU A 318 13.24 12.98 -40.62
C LEU A 318 14.43 12.39 -41.39
N GLY A 319 14.98 13.22 -42.25
CA GLY A 319 16.22 12.98 -42.97
C GLY A 319 16.89 14.33 -43.19
N ASP A 320 17.79 14.67 -42.29
CA ASP A 320 18.82 15.69 -42.46
C ASP A 320 18.35 17.15 -42.68
N SER A 321 18.09 17.86 -41.57
CA SER A 321 18.25 19.32 -41.52
C SER A 321 18.64 19.78 -40.12
N VAL A 322 19.93 19.61 -39.86
CA VAL A 322 20.70 20.56 -39.05
C VAL A 322 20.53 21.95 -39.68
N PHE A 323 20.14 22.92 -38.84
CA PHE A 323 19.91 24.36 -39.11
C PHE A 323 18.55 24.81 -39.68
N SER A 324 17.88 25.61 -38.83
CA SER A 324 17.04 26.75 -39.21
C SER A 324 15.69 26.44 -39.86
N ASN A 325 14.70 26.17 -39.02
CA ASN A 325 13.33 26.63 -39.27
C ASN A 325 12.67 27.01 -37.94
N GLU A 326 12.84 28.27 -37.55
CA GLU A 326 11.95 28.98 -36.64
C GLU A 326 10.54 29.02 -37.27
N SER A 327 9.81 27.92 -37.16
CA SER A 327 8.36 28.02 -37.05
C SER A 327 8.11 28.26 -35.57
N GLU A 328 7.77 29.50 -35.20
CA GLU A 328 7.36 29.86 -33.85
C GLU A 328 6.11 29.06 -33.46
N SER A 329 6.28 27.82 -32.99
CA SER A 329 5.27 27.23 -32.12
C SER A 329 5.25 28.10 -30.87
N SER A 330 4.14 28.81 -30.69
CA SER A 330 3.89 29.64 -29.50
C SER A 330 3.76 28.81 -28.22
N HIS A 331 3.74 27.48 -28.35
CA HIS A 331 3.53 26.50 -27.29
C HIS A 331 4.70 25.51 -27.30
N SER A 332 5.68 25.72 -26.40
CA SER A 332 6.88 24.89 -26.24
C SER A 332 7.20 24.76 -24.75
N PHE A 333 7.55 23.56 -24.30
CA PHE A 333 7.85 23.31 -22.90
C PHE A 333 9.07 24.09 -22.40
N VAL A 334 10.06 24.30 -23.26
CA VAL A 334 11.24 25.12 -22.96
C VAL A 334 10.82 26.57 -22.65
N LYS A 335 9.91 27.14 -23.46
CA LYS A 335 9.37 28.50 -23.26
C LYS A 335 8.50 28.60 -22.01
N PHE A 336 7.95 27.49 -21.51
CA PHE A 336 7.19 27.43 -20.26
C PHE A 336 8.11 27.34 -19.03
N LEU A 337 9.08 26.42 -19.01
CA LEU A 337 9.89 26.12 -17.82
C LEU A 337 11.04 27.13 -17.60
N PHE A 338 11.75 27.53 -18.64
CA PHE A 338 12.95 28.38 -18.49
C PHE A 338 12.69 29.77 -17.93
N PRO A 339 11.55 30.45 -18.19
CA PRO A 339 11.24 31.70 -17.51
C PRO A 339 11.23 31.58 -15.98
N HIS A 340 10.73 30.46 -15.45
CA HIS A 340 10.74 30.20 -14.00
C HIS A 340 12.15 29.94 -13.47
N ILE A 341 12.97 29.18 -14.20
CA ILE A 341 14.38 28.92 -13.84
C ILE A 341 15.19 30.23 -13.88
N ASN A 342 15.04 31.03 -14.93
CA ASN A 342 15.73 32.30 -15.09
C ASN A 342 15.31 33.30 -14.02
N LEU A 343 14.04 33.32 -13.63
CA LEU A 343 13.58 34.15 -12.52
C LEU A 343 14.21 33.71 -11.19
N ALA A 344 14.28 32.40 -10.93
CA ALA A 344 14.95 31.84 -9.76
C ALA A 344 16.42 32.25 -9.70
N LEU A 345 17.14 32.17 -10.83
CA LEU A 345 18.56 32.50 -10.91
C LEU A 345 18.88 34.00 -10.80
N THR A 346 17.91 34.88 -11.05
CA THR A 346 18.12 36.35 -11.12
C THR A 346 17.52 37.10 -9.93
N LYS A 347 16.21 36.96 -9.69
CA LYS A 347 15.47 37.78 -8.71
C LYS A 347 14.93 36.98 -7.54
N GLY A 348 14.72 35.67 -7.71
CA GLY A 348 13.99 34.84 -6.76
C GLY A 348 12.47 34.94 -6.91
N PHE A 349 11.75 34.22 -6.05
CA PHE A 349 10.29 34.12 -6.12
C PHE A 349 9.62 35.02 -5.09
N ASP A 350 8.64 35.80 -5.54
CA ASP A 350 7.71 36.53 -4.68
C ASP A 350 6.27 36.24 -5.13
N ASP A 351 5.72 35.15 -4.61
CA ASP A 351 4.36 34.68 -4.90
C ASP A 351 3.40 35.00 -3.74
N ASN A 352 3.75 35.95 -2.88
CA ASN A 352 2.88 36.38 -1.80
C ASN A 352 1.69 37.16 -2.38
N VAL A 353 0.49 36.81 -1.91
CA VAL A 353 -0.76 37.43 -2.36
C VAL A 353 -1.48 38.05 -1.17
N GLY A 354 -1.94 39.29 -1.30
CA GLY A 354 -2.65 39.99 -0.24
C GLY A 354 -2.47 41.50 -0.30
N ARG A 355 -3.19 42.21 0.57
CA ARG A 355 -3.12 43.69 0.64
C ARG A 355 -1.81 44.21 1.26
N TYR A 356 -1.12 43.36 2.03
CA TYR A 356 0.14 43.69 2.69
C TYR A 356 1.23 42.78 2.14
N PRO A 357 2.07 43.25 1.21
CA PRO A 357 3.15 42.45 0.65
C PRO A 357 4.23 42.25 1.72
N VAL A 358 4.37 41.01 2.18
CA VAL A 358 5.53 40.58 2.97
C VAL A 358 6.57 40.09 1.97
N PRO A 359 7.86 40.47 2.06
CA PRO A 359 8.88 39.92 1.17
C PRO A 359 9.02 38.41 1.39
N ALA A 360 9.01 37.65 0.30
CA ALA A 360 9.31 36.22 0.35
C ALA A 360 10.82 36.01 0.52
N TYR A 361 11.21 35.08 1.40
CA TYR A 361 12.60 34.67 1.53
C TYR A 361 12.97 33.74 0.37
N PHE A 362 14.16 33.93 -0.18
CA PHE A 362 14.66 33.12 -1.29
C PHE A 362 16.19 33.10 -1.28
N GLU A 363 16.76 31.90 -1.28
CA GLU A 363 18.21 31.72 -1.29
C GLU A 363 18.64 30.76 -2.41
N LEU A 364 19.65 31.17 -3.19
CA LEU A 364 20.31 30.30 -4.16
C LEU A 364 21.52 29.62 -3.52
N ALA A 365 21.40 28.31 -3.34
CA ALA A 365 22.48 27.49 -2.84
C ALA A 365 23.64 27.38 -3.85
N TYR A 366 24.86 27.37 -3.33
CA TYR A 366 26.02 26.89 -4.05
C TYR A 366 25.95 25.36 -4.21
N VAL A 367 26.51 24.82 -5.29
CA VAL A 367 26.49 23.36 -5.56
C VAL A 367 26.99 22.57 -4.35
N HIS A 368 28.14 22.96 -3.78
CA HIS A 368 28.77 22.23 -2.67
C HIS A 368 27.90 22.27 -1.40
N THR A 369 27.38 23.45 -1.07
CA THR A 369 26.45 23.64 0.05
C THR A 369 25.18 22.80 -0.16
N TRP A 370 24.64 22.77 -1.39
CA TRP A 370 23.46 21.96 -1.70
C TRP A 370 23.72 20.46 -1.50
N PHE A 371 24.87 19.94 -1.94
CA PHE A 371 25.23 18.54 -1.74
C PHE A 371 25.44 18.18 -0.26
N GLU A 372 26.04 19.08 0.52
CA GLU A 372 26.19 18.88 1.97
C GLU A 372 24.81 18.81 2.66
N VAL A 373 23.92 19.73 2.30
CA VAL A 373 22.53 19.76 2.79
C VAL A 373 21.77 18.50 2.37
N ALA A 374 21.88 18.09 1.10
CA ALA A 374 21.26 16.89 0.56
C ALA A 374 21.72 15.63 1.30
N SER A 375 23.02 15.51 1.59
CA SER A 375 23.59 14.39 2.35
C SER A 375 22.99 14.31 3.76
N LYS A 376 22.92 15.45 4.46
CA LYS A 376 22.29 15.53 5.79
C LYS A 376 20.81 15.14 5.75
N PHE A 377 20.03 15.67 4.81
CA PHE A 377 18.63 15.28 4.64
C PHE A 377 18.46 13.79 4.34
N CYS A 378 19.23 13.25 3.41
CA CYS A 378 19.19 11.83 3.06
C CYS A 378 19.50 10.94 4.27
N SER A 379 20.42 11.35 5.15
CA SER A 379 20.79 10.57 6.34
C SER A 379 19.62 10.39 7.31
N ILE A 380 18.83 11.44 7.55
CA ILE A 380 17.70 11.45 8.50
C ILE A 380 16.49 10.69 7.95
N PHE A 381 16.26 10.83 6.64
CA PHE A 381 15.12 10.20 5.99
C PHE A 381 15.37 8.74 5.64
N ASN A 382 16.63 8.33 5.41
CA ASN A 382 16.96 6.93 5.15
C ASN A 382 17.02 6.11 6.45
N GLU A 383 17.66 6.62 7.51
CA GLU A 383 17.79 5.91 8.79
C GLU A 383 17.55 6.83 10.02
N PRO A 384 16.52 6.54 10.85
CA PRO A 384 16.27 7.33 12.05
C PRO A 384 17.22 6.94 13.20
N LYS A 385 18.36 7.63 13.31
CA LYS A 385 19.36 7.39 14.37
C LYS A 385 18.89 7.90 15.74
N ASP A 386 18.36 9.11 15.78
CA ASP A 386 17.98 9.80 17.03
C ASP A 386 16.54 9.49 17.51
N SER A 387 16.27 9.68 18.80
CA SER A 387 14.91 9.53 19.35
C SER A 387 13.92 10.50 18.71
N LYS A 388 14.37 11.73 18.36
CA LYS A 388 13.50 12.73 17.73
C LYS A 388 13.16 12.35 16.27
N SER A 389 14.10 11.80 15.51
CA SER A 389 13.85 11.35 14.13
C SER A 389 12.93 10.13 14.11
N ARG A 390 13.08 9.18 15.06
CA ARG A 390 12.11 8.08 15.24
C ARG A 390 10.70 8.58 15.51
N SER A 391 10.55 9.59 16.38
CA SER A 391 9.25 10.21 16.67
C SER A 391 8.64 10.88 15.43
N LEU A 392 9.46 11.55 14.60
CA LEU A 392 9.02 12.10 13.32
C LEU A 392 8.49 11.00 12.40
N HIS A 393 9.29 9.95 12.17
CA HIS A 393 8.94 8.81 11.30
C HIS A 393 7.64 8.15 11.76
N GLN A 394 7.46 7.94 13.07
CA GLN A 394 6.22 7.39 13.62
C GLN A 394 5.03 8.32 13.39
N THR A 395 5.19 9.62 13.67
CA THR A 395 4.14 10.62 13.44
C THR A 395 3.73 10.70 11.98
N MET A 396 4.69 10.60 11.06
CA MET A 396 4.47 10.57 9.63
C MET A 396 3.63 9.36 9.21
N LYS A 397 4.00 8.14 9.63
CA LYS A 397 3.20 6.92 9.40
C LYS A 397 1.77 7.09 9.90
N THR A 398 1.63 7.46 11.17
CA THR A 398 0.34 7.70 11.82
C THR A 398 -0.51 8.77 11.13
N THR A 399 0.07 9.77 10.47
CA THR A 399 -0.68 10.81 9.75
C THR A 399 -1.18 10.30 8.39
N LEU A 400 -0.41 9.44 7.73
CA LEU A 400 -0.78 8.86 6.44
C LEU A 400 -1.80 7.71 6.61
N ASP A 401 -1.71 6.97 7.72
CA ASP A 401 -2.53 5.78 8.04
C ASP A 401 -3.94 6.12 8.53
N THR A 402 -4.73 6.80 7.69
CA THR A 402 -6.13 7.09 8.00
C THR A 402 -7.01 5.85 8.04
N ASP A 403 -6.77 4.90 7.14
CA ASP A 403 -7.56 3.66 7.05
C ASP A 403 -7.34 2.74 8.26
N VAL A 404 -6.10 2.64 8.74
CA VAL A 404 -5.76 1.87 9.94
C VAL A 404 -6.42 2.49 11.16
N LYS A 405 -6.30 3.82 11.34
CA LYS A 405 -6.96 4.54 12.44
C LYS A 405 -8.47 4.42 12.42
N PHE A 406 -9.07 4.52 11.23
CA PHE A 406 -10.51 4.34 11.07
C PHE A 406 -10.92 2.92 11.48
N SER A 407 -10.17 1.92 11.04
CA SER A 407 -10.42 0.52 11.37
C SER A 407 -10.25 0.24 12.85
N GLU A 408 -9.17 0.71 13.49
CA GLU A 408 -8.95 0.58 14.93
C GLU A 408 -10.07 1.26 15.73
N GLY A 409 -10.44 2.49 15.35
CA GLY A 409 -11.53 3.22 16.01
C GLY A 409 -12.90 2.55 15.85
N ARG A 410 -13.15 1.88 14.73
CA ARG A 410 -14.36 1.07 14.50
C ARG A 410 -14.31 -0.23 15.31
N CYS A 411 -13.22 -0.98 15.24
CA CYS A 411 -13.06 -2.25 15.95
C CYS A 411 -13.13 -2.06 17.46
N THR A 412 -12.50 -1.01 18.01
CA THR A 412 -12.56 -0.67 19.44
C THR A 412 -14.00 -0.43 19.92
N LYS A 413 -14.85 0.18 19.09
CA LYS A 413 -16.27 0.42 19.42
C LYS A 413 -17.13 -0.83 19.30
N VAL A 414 -16.80 -1.71 18.36
CA VAL A 414 -17.56 -2.95 18.10
C VAL A 414 -17.17 -4.07 19.05
N LEU A 415 -15.92 -4.10 19.52
CA LEU A 415 -15.42 -5.10 20.46
C LEU A 415 -16.33 -5.30 21.69
N PRO A 416 -16.72 -4.25 22.46
CA PRO A 416 -17.60 -4.43 23.61
C PRO A 416 -18.99 -4.93 23.23
N LEU A 417 -19.51 -4.60 22.03
CA LEU A 417 -20.79 -5.12 21.55
C LEU A 417 -20.72 -6.63 21.29
N ALA A 418 -19.63 -7.09 20.66
CA ALA A 418 -19.40 -8.51 20.43
C ALA A 418 -19.14 -9.27 21.73
N SER A 419 -18.38 -8.69 22.66
CA SER A 419 -18.19 -9.26 24.00
C SER A 419 -19.50 -9.34 24.78
N ALA A 420 -20.37 -8.34 24.68
CA ALA A 420 -21.70 -8.38 25.29
C ALA A 420 -22.57 -9.49 24.66
N ALA A 421 -22.51 -9.68 23.34
CA ALA A 421 -23.21 -10.76 22.66
C ALA A 421 -22.70 -12.17 23.06
N TYR A 422 -21.44 -12.29 23.48
CA TYR A 422 -20.91 -13.52 24.08
C TYR A 422 -21.44 -13.72 25.50
N GLN A 423 -21.45 -12.66 26.30
CA GLN A 423 -21.86 -12.68 27.72
C GLN A 423 -23.38 -12.76 27.93
N ASP A 424 -24.16 -12.57 26.86
CA ASP A 424 -25.61 -12.59 26.91
C ASP A 424 -26.13 -14.00 27.25
N ASN A 425 -26.81 -14.09 28.40
CA ASN A 425 -27.44 -15.31 28.90
C ASN A 425 -26.49 -16.52 29.03
N LEU A 426 -25.28 -16.29 29.56
CA LEU A 426 -24.32 -17.37 29.85
C LEU A 426 -24.75 -18.21 31.07
N PRO A 427 -24.72 -19.56 30.97
CA PRO A 427 -24.81 -20.44 32.13
C PRO A 427 -23.64 -20.22 33.11
N THR A 428 -23.83 -20.63 34.37
CA THR A 428 -22.76 -20.55 35.39
C THR A 428 -21.53 -21.37 34.98
N HIS A 429 -21.74 -22.60 34.49
CA HIS A 429 -20.72 -23.47 33.93
C HIS A 429 -21.24 -24.10 32.63
N TYR A 430 -20.38 -24.22 31.62
CA TYR A 430 -20.75 -24.78 30.32
C TYR A 430 -19.58 -25.50 29.62
N THR A 431 -19.90 -26.37 28.66
CA THR A 431 -18.94 -27.17 27.87
C THR A 431 -18.17 -26.32 26.87
N GLU A 432 -17.09 -26.87 26.35
CA GLU A 432 -16.32 -26.32 25.24
C GLU A 432 -17.16 -26.18 23.97
N ASP A 433 -18.05 -27.12 23.67
CA ASP A 433 -18.94 -26.99 22.52
C ASP A 433 -19.87 -25.77 22.63
N TYR A 434 -20.43 -25.52 23.82
CA TYR A 434 -21.22 -24.31 24.05
C TYR A 434 -20.36 -23.04 23.97
N HIS A 435 -19.12 -23.09 24.48
CA HIS A 435 -18.14 -22.02 24.35
C HIS A 435 -17.88 -21.68 22.87
N GLN A 436 -17.57 -22.68 22.05
CA GLN A 436 -17.26 -22.51 20.63
C GLN A 436 -18.45 -21.97 19.85
N ASN A 437 -19.66 -22.46 20.11
CA ASN A 437 -20.88 -21.95 19.48
C ASN A 437 -21.15 -20.48 19.85
N ARG A 438 -20.98 -20.10 21.13
CA ARG A 438 -21.13 -18.71 21.58
C ARG A 438 -20.03 -17.80 21.04
N LEU A 439 -18.80 -18.30 20.98
CA LEU A 439 -17.67 -17.59 20.40
C LEU A 439 -17.89 -17.34 18.90
N ALA A 440 -18.38 -18.33 18.16
CA ALA A 440 -18.74 -18.20 16.74
C ALA A 440 -19.82 -17.14 16.53
N HIS A 441 -20.86 -17.12 17.38
CA HIS A 441 -21.88 -16.08 17.36
C HIS A 441 -21.31 -14.69 17.63
N ALA A 442 -20.47 -14.54 18.65
CA ALA A 442 -19.81 -13.27 18.97
C ALA A 442 -18.89 -12.78 17.84
N LEU A 443 -18.13 -13.69 17.21
CA LEU A 443 -17.30 -13.39 16.05
C LEU A 443 -18.15 -13.00 14.83
N HIS A 444 -19.31 -13.63 14.63
CA HIS A 444 -20.25 -13.24 13.60
C HIS A 444 -20.74 -11.80 13.81
N VAL A 445 -21.23 -11.46 15.02
CA VAL A 445 -21.64 -10.10 15.38
C VAL A 445 -20.50 -9.10 15.18
N PHE A 446 -19.28 -9.48 15.56
CA PHE A 446 -18.09 -8.66 15.32
C PHE A 446 -17.86 -8.42 13.82
N SER A 447 -17.87 -9.47 13.00
CA SER A 447 -17.66 -9.39 11.54
C SER A 447 -18.72 -8.54 10.83
N MET A 448 -19.96 -8.49 11.34
CA MET A 448 -21.03 -7.68 10.75
C MET A 448 -20.74 -6.18 10.85
N HIS A 449 -20.09 -5.73 11.92
CA HIS A 449 -19.90 -4.31 12.23
C HIS A 449 -18.46 -3.81 12.11
N ALA A 450 -17.46 -4.69 12.26
CA ALA A 450 -16.05 -4.37 12.16
C ALA A 450 -15.63 -4.24 10.68
N ARG A 451 -14.78 -3.27 10.37
CA ARG A 451 -14.31 -2.99 9.00
C ARG A 451 -12.84 -2.58 9.01
N GLY A 452 -12.11 -2.94 7.95
CA GLY A 452 -10.74 -2.50 7.69
C GLY A 452 -9.63 -3.47 8.13
N PRO A 453 -8.36 -3.02 8.09
CA PRO A 453 -7.18 -3.87 8.36
C PRO A 453 -7.11 -4.46 9.76
N ALA A 454 -7.58 -3.71 10.76
CA ALA A 454 -7.42 -4.10 12.16
C ALA A 454 -8.39 -5.22 12.59
N VAL A 455 -9.36 -5.59 11.73
CA VAL A 455 -10.41 -6.57 12.06
C VAL A 455 -9.81 -7.89 12.54
N GLN A 456 -8.79 -8.42 11.87
CA GLN A 456 -8.18 -9.72 12.23
C GLN A 456 -7.52 -9.67 13.61
N ARG A 457 -6.80 -8.59 13.91
CA ARG A 457 -6.16 -8.38 15.21
C ARG A 457 -7.18 -8.31 16.34
N TYR A 458 -8.26 -7.55 16.15
CA TYR A 458 -9.31 -7.40 17.16
C TYR A 458 -10.21 -8.65 17.27
N ALA A 459 -10.40 -9.41 16.19
CA ALA A 459 -11.08 -10.71 16.23
C ALA A 459 -10.29 -11.73 17.06
N LYS A 460 -8.96 -11.76 16.90
CA LYS A 460 -8.07 -12.57 17.74
C LYS A 460 -8.15 -12.14 19.21
N GLN A 461 -8.13 -10.83 19.47
CA GLN A 461 -8.30 -10.29 20.83
C GLN A 461 -9.65 -10.72 21.44
N LEU A 462 -10.75 -10.63 20.68
CA LEU A 462 -12.07 -11.08 21.13
C LEU A 462 -12.06 -12.56 21.50
N LYS A 463 -11.44 -13.40 20.68
CA LYS A 463 -11.28 -14.83 20.95
C LYS A 463 -10.49 -15.08 22.24
N GLU A 464 -9.35 -14.43 22.41
CA GLU A 464 -8.52 -14.56 23.62
C GLU A 464 -9.25 -14.08 24.88
N ASP A 465 -10.04 -13.01 24.79
CA ASP A 465 -10.81 -12.48 25.92
C ASP A 465 -11.98 -13.42 26.28
N CYS A 466 -12.69 -13.98 25.30
CA CYS A 466 -13.74 -14.99 25.53
C CYS A 466 -13.16 -16.30 26.10
N GLU A 467 -12.03 -16.78 25.58
CA GLU A 467 -11.35 -17.97 26.11
C GLU A 467 -10.89 -17.75 27.57
N ARG A 468 -10.41 -16.54 27.88
CA ARG A 468 -10.00 -16.18 29.25
C ARG A 468 -11.20 -16.15 30.19
N LEU A 469 -12.35 -15.63 29.74
CA LEU A 469 -13.59 -15.66 30.51
C LEU A 469 -14.01 -17.11 30.80
N TRP A 470 -14.01 -17.98 29.79
CA TRP A 470 -14.40 -19.38 29.96
C TRP A 470 -13.49 -20.13 30.93
N LYS A 471 -12.16 -19.97 30.78
CA LYS A 471 -11.15 -20.56 31.69
C LYS A 471 -11.21 -20.00 33.11
N ASN A 472 -11.81 -18.84 33.32
CA ASN A 472 -11.95 -18.22 34.63
C ASN A 472 -13.17 -18.77 35.41
N GLY A 473 -13.19 -20.09 35.62
CA GLY A 473 -14.18 -20.77 36.47
C GLY A 473 -15.54 -21.07 35.83
N HIS A 474 -15.72 -20.78 34.54
CA HIS A 474 -16.95 -21.09 33.79
C HIS A 474 -16.91 -22.47 33.10
N GLN A 475 -15.84 -23.25 33.30
CA GLN A 475 -15.70 -24.58 32.70
C GLN A 475 -16.52 -25.63 33.46
N MET A 476 -17.30 -26.41 32.71
CA MET A 476 -18.00 -27.59 33.22
C MET A 476 -17.14 -28.84 33.02
N CYS A 477 -17.31 -29.84 33.89
CA CYS A 477 -16.68 -31.14 33.73
C CYS A 477 -17.34 -31.91 32.57
N GLU A 478 -16.57 -32.26 31.55
CA GLU A 478 -17.08 -32.95 30.34
C GLU A 478 -17.05 -34.48 30.43
N VAL A 479 -16.76 -35.03 31.62
CA VAL A 479 -16.77 -36.49 31.81
C VAL A 479 -18.19 -37.02 31.64
N LEU A 480 -18.32 -38.05 30.81
CA LEU A 480 -19.58 -38.75 30.58
C LEU A 480 -19.74 -39.89 31.57
N SER A 481 -20.96 -40.06 32.07
CA SER A 481 -21.34 -41.27 32.79
C SER A 481 -21.33 -42.48 31.85
N LEU A 482 -21.40 -43.68 32.42
CA LEU A 482 -21.52 -44.92 31.64
C LEU A 482 -22.83 -45.00 30.84
N THR A 483 -23.80 -44.11 31.13
CA THR A 483 -25.05 -43.97 30.36
C THR A 483 -25.02 -42.82 29.35
N GLY A 484 -23.90 -42.08 29.24
CA GLY A 484 -23.68 -41.03 28.25
C GLY A 484 -24.08 -39.61 28.69
N ASN A 485 -24.32 -39.38 29.99
CA ASN A 485 -24.70 -38.06 30.50
C ASN A 485 -23.51 -37.28 31.04
N HIS A 486 -23.48 -35.96 30.81
CA HIS A 486 -22.40 -35.11 31.31
C HIS A 486 -22.48 -34.90 32.81
N CYS A 487 -21.31 -34.73 33.44
CA CYS A 487 -21.21 -34.27 34.81
C CYS A 487 -21.65 -32.79 34.91
N MET A 488 -22.45 -32.45 35.93
CA MET A 488 -22.97 -31.08 36.13
C MET A 488 -22.10 -30.23 37.06
N ASN A 489 -21.01 -30.79 37.57
CA ASN A 489 -20.08 -30.05 38.41
C ASN A 489 -19.15 -29.17 37.56
N PRO A 490 -18.63 -28.05 38.11
CA PRO A 490 -17.53 -27.32 37.49
C PRO A 490 -16.32 -28.24 37.32
N ILE A 491 -15.31 -27.84 36.56
CA ILE A 491 -14.07 -28.64 36.45
C ILE A 491 -13.51 -28.95 37.86
N HIS A 492 -13.32 -30.25 38.14
CA HIS A 492 -13.01 -30.77 39.47
C HIS A 492 -12.13 -32.02 39.37
N ARG A 493 -11.56 -32.42 40.51
CA ARG A 493 -10.73 -33.61 40.63
C ARG A 493 -11.45 -34.70 41.42
N THR A 494 -11.31 -35.95 40.99
CA THR A 494 -11.76 -37.11 41.76
C THR A 494 -10.63 -37.63 42.66
N ASP A 495 -10.95 -38.28 43.78
CA ASP A 495 -9.96 -38.83 44.73
C ASP A 495 -8.93 -39.77 44.09
N THR A 496 -9.26 -40.34 42.93
CA THR A 496 -8.42 -41.28 42.16
C THR A 496 -7.59 -40.63 41.06
N ASP A 497 -7.82 -39.36 40.75
CA ASP A 497 -7.18 -38.68 39.62
C ASP A 497 -5.83 -38.08 40.03
N ASN A 498 -4.78 -38.33 39.23
CA ASN A 498 -3.45 -37.71 39.37
C ASN A 498 -3.35 -36.42 38.54
N ILE A 499 -4.34 -35.52 38.64
CA ILE A 499 -4.28 -34.23 37.93
C ILE A 499 -3.38 -33.27 38.72
N GLU A 500 -2.47 -32.57 38.04
CA GLU A 500 -1.39 -31.77 38.65
C GLU A 500 -1.89 -30.47 39.32
N ASP A 501 -3.09 -30.01 38.99
CA ASP A 501 -3.61 -28.73 39.46
C ASP A 501 -4.33 -28.86 40.82
N LYS A 502 -3.59 -28.61 41.90
CA LYS A 502 -4.07 -28.69 43.29
C LYS A 502 -5.09 -27.60 43.67
N SER A 503 -5.39 -26.69 42.75
CA SER A 503 -6.32 -25.57 42.96
C SER A 503 -7.79 -25.94 42.75
N LEU A 504 -8.07 -27.09 42.11
CA LEU A 504 -9.43 -27.53 41.79
C LEU A 504 -10.12 -28.24 42.96
N PRO A 505 -11.44 -28.08 43.12
CA PRO A 505 -12.20 -28.75 44.17
C PRO A 505 -12.21 -30.27 43.95
N ILE A 506 -12.17 -31.03 45.06
CA ILE A 506 -12.28 -32.49 45.04
C ILE A 506 -13.75 -32.86 45.21
N MET A 507 -14.33 -33.54 44.23
CA MET A 507 -15.72 -33.98 44.25
C MET A 507 -15.93 -35.17 43.32
N SER A 508 -16.94 -36.00 43.59
CA SER A 508 -17.32 -37.10 42.69
C SER A 508 -18.14 -36.58 41.51
N HIS A 509 -17.99 -37.20 40.34
CA HIS A 509 -18.84 -36.90 39.19
C HIS A 509 -20.32 -37.13 39.51
N CYS A 510 -21.19 -36.26 38.99
CA CYS A 510 -22.63 -36.30 39.22
C CYS A 510 -23.39 -35.71 38.03
N SER A 511 -24.25 -36.49 37.39
CA SER A 511 -25.17 -36.02 36.34
C SER A 511 -26.55 -35.62 36.90
N GLN A 512 -26.78 -35.79 38.21
CA GLN A 512 -28.08 -35.69 38.92
C GLN A 512 -29.21 -36.57 38.37
N ILE A 513 -28.92 -37.44 37.39
CA ILE A 513 -29.86 -38.40 36.85
C ILE A 513 -29.93 -39.60 37.80
N LYS A 514 -31.15 -40.01 38.11
CA LYS A 514 -31.43 -41.21 38.91
C LYS A 514 -32.02 -42.28 38.02
N ILE A 515 -31.38 -43.44 38.03
CA ILE A 515 -31.79 -44.64 37.30
C ILE A 515 -32.51 -45.56 38.26
N VAL A 516 -33.58 -46.21 37.79
CA VAL A 516 -34.28 -47.23 38.58
C VAL A 516 -33.58 -48.58 38.36
N SER A 517 -33.26 -49.27 39.44
CA SER A 517 -32.56 -50.57 39.39
C SER A 517 -33.14 -51.54 40.41
N THR A 518 -33.03 -52.83 40.14
CA THR A 518 -33.49 -53.89 41.04
C THR A 518 -32.34 -54.43 41.87
N CYS A 519 -32.62 -54.95 43.06
CA CYS A 519 -31.64 -55.72 43.83
C CYS A 519 -31.30 -57.05 43.13
N ASP A 520 -30.26 -57.75 43.57
CA ASP A 520 -29.78 -59.00 42.93
C ASP A 520 -30.86 -60.08 42.78
N CYS A 521 -31.79 -60.19 43.74
CA CYS A 521 -32.92 -61.14 43.67
C CYS A 521 -34.17 -60.60 42.95
N GLY A 522 -34.12 -59.38 42.39
CA GLY A 522 -35.24 -58.75 41.70
C GLY A 522 -36.44 -58.31 42.57
N SER A 523 -36.44 -58.62 43.87
CA SER A 523 -37.61 -58.44 44.74
C SER A 523 -37.87 -57.00 45.18
N LYS A 524 -36.84 -56.14 45.20
CA LYS A 524 -36.97 -54.71 45.53
C LYS A 524 -36.43 -53.85 44.40
N VAL A 525 -37.16 -52.77 44.14
CA VAL A 525 -36.78 -51.72 43.20
C VAL A 525 -36.29 -50.53 44.01
N ALA A 526 -35.14 -49.97 43.66
CA ALA A 526 -34.58 -48.79 44.28
C ALA A 526 -33.99 -47.86 43.22
N THR A 527 -33.89 -46.57 43.55
CA THR A 527 -33.22 -45.59 42.70
C THR A 527 -31.72 -45.61 42.97
N ARG A 528 -30.92 -45.53 41.92
CA ARG A 528 -29.47 -45.38 41.95
C ARG A 528 -29.07 -44.12 41.18
N ASP A 529 -28.02 -43.45 41.62
CA ASP A 529 -27.42 -42.37 40.84
C ASP A 529 -26.73 -42.94 39.58
N ASP A 530 -26.63 -42.10 38.55
CA ASP A 530 -25.97 -42.44 37.29
C ASP A 530 -24.47 -42.73 37.48
N PRO A 531 -23.99 -43.96 37.19
CA PRO A 531 -22.62 -44.35 37.51
C PRO A 531 -21.61 -43.81 36.49
N PHE A 532 -20.53 -43.22 37.00
CA PHE A 532 -19.37 -42.80 36.21
C PHE A 532 -18.23 -43.84 36.19
N ASP A 533 -18.26 -44.78 37.14
CA ASP A 533 -17.23 -45.83 37.27
C ASP A 533 -17.86 -47.23 37.26
N VAL A 534 -17.10 -48.22 36.79
CA VAL A 534 -17.55 -49.62 36.75
C VAL A 534 -17.88 -50.16 38.14
N LYS A 535 -17.15 -49.71 39.18
CA LYS A 535 -17.39 -50.12 40.56
C LYS A 535 -18.73 -49.61 41.09
N SER A 536 -19.07 -48.34 40.84
CA SER A 536 -20.36 -47.78 41.25
C SER A 536 -21.52 -48.39 40.46
N ALA A 537 -21.28 -48.75 39.19
CA ALA A 537 -22.26 -49.46 38.36
C ALA A 537 -22.54 -50.90 38.79
N ASN A 538 -21.51 -51.66 39.21
CA ASN A 538 -21.63 -53.12 39.37
C ASN A 538 -21.50 -53.62 40.81
N TYR A 539 -21.07 -52.79 41.76
CA TYR A 539 -20.79 -53.22 43.12
C TYR A 539 -21.48 -52.37 44.18
N ASP A 540 -21.20 -51.05 44.22
CA ASP A 540 -21.54 -50.22 45.38
C ASP A 540 -23.06 -50.19 45.66
N PHE A 541 -23.89 -50.09 44.63
CA PHE A 541 -25.36 -50.14 44.77
C PHE A 541 -25.87 -51.50 45.24
N TYR A 542 -25.41 -52.59 44.64
CA TYR A 542 -25.87 -53.94 44.97
C TYR A 542 -25.42 -54.35 46.38
N ALA A 543 -24.21 -53.94 46.78
CA ALA A 543 -23.71 -54.10 48.14
C ALA A 543 -24.61 -53.39 49.17
N ALA A 544 -25.06 -52.16 48.88
CA ALA A 544 -26.00 -51.43 49.74
C ALA A 544 -27.40 -52.09 49.78
N GLN A 545 -27.93 -52.50 48.63
CA GLN A 545 -29.24 -53.17 48.55
C GLN A 545 -29.24 -54.56 49.22
N ARG A 546 -28.08 -55.22 49.31
CA ARG A 546 -27.94 -56.51 49.98
C ARG A 546 -28.30 -56.45 51.45
N LEU A 547 -27.87 -55.40 52.17
CA LEU A 547 -28.22 -55.20 53.58
C LEU A 547 -29.73 -55.05 53.79
N LEU A 548 -30.44 -54.56 52.77
CA LEU A 548 -31.87 -54.25 52.84
C LEU A 548 -32.77 -55.38 52.32
N CYS A 549 -32.26 -56.32 51.52
CA CYS A 549 -33.08 -57.36 50.87
C CYS A 549 -32.35 -58.70 50.71
N CYS A 550 -31.20 -58.69 50.04
CA CYS A 550 -30.57 -59.92 49.55
C CYS A 550 -29.67 -60.64 50.58
N GLY A 551 -29.56 -60.13 51.82
CA GLY A 551 -28.59 -60.60 52.80
C GLY A 551 -28.75 -62.06 53.24
N ALA A 552 -29.97 -62.60 53.17
CA ALA A 552 -30.29 -63.97 53.59
C ALA A 552 -30.09 -65.03 52.49
N PHE A 553 -29.77 -64.63 51.26
CA PHE A 553 -29.58 -65.57 50.14
C PHE A 553 -28.13 -66.07 50.05
N GLU A 554 -27.98 -67.29 49.54
CA GLU A 554 -26.68 -67.91 49.29
C GLU A 554 -25.90 -67.11 48.23
N LYS A 555 -24.61 -66.85 48.52
CA LYS A 555 -23.72 -66.11 47.62
C LYS A 555 -22.85 -67.09 46.86
N ILE A 556 -22.99 -67.11 45.54
CA ILE A 556 -22.06 -67.82 44.67
C ILE A 556 -20.84 -66.93 44.46
N GLU A 557 -19.67 -67.40 44.90
CA GLU A 557 -18.42 -66.70 44.67
C GLU A 557 -17.87 -67.07 43.30
N PHE A 558 -17.84 -66.10 42.40
CA PHE A 558 -17.17 -66.25 41.12
C PHE A 558 -15.67 -66.03 41.31
N PRO A 559 -14.80 -66.79 40.62
CA PRO A 559 -13.37 -66.55 40.64
C PRO A 559 -13.06 -65.16 40.08
N VAL A 560 -12.60 -64.26 40.94
CA VAL A 560 -12.15 -62.92 40.57
C VAL A 560 -10.68 -63.00 40.19
N PHE A 561 -10.28 -62.28 39.13
CA PHE A 561 -8.89 -62.18 38.72
C PHE A 561 -8.02 -61.68 39.90
N GLN A 562 -7.07 -62.51 40.34
CA GLN A 562 -6.02 -62.13 41.27
C GLN A 562 -4.75 -61.86 40.47
N ALA A 563 -4.29 -60.62 40.52
CA ALA A 563 -3.09 -60.27 39.81
C ALA A 563 -1.85 -60.88 40.47
N SER A 564 -0.97 -61.42 39.63
CA SER A 564 0.25 -62.10 40.04
C SER A 564 1.39 -61.15 40.46
N CYS A 565 1.23 -59.83 40.29
CA CYS A 565 2.25 -58.81 40.57
C CYS A 565 1.63 -57.58 41.27
N ILE A 566 2.41 -56.90 42.12
CA ILE A 566 1.98 -55.72 42.90
C ILE A 566 1.63 -54.51 42.01
N ASP A 567 2.26 -54.39 40.83
CA ASP A 567 2.04 -53.30 39.85
C ASP A 567 0.97 -53.64 38.80
N SER A 568 -0.11 -54.28 39.21
CA SER A 568 -1.20 -54.66 38.33
C SER A 568 -2.33 -53.64 38.39
N HIS A 569 -2.44 -52.83 37.34
CA HIS A 569 -3.59 -51.94 37.15
C HIS A 569 -4.66 -52.62 36.30
N PRO A 570 -5.96 -52.42 36.60
CA PRO A 570 -7.01 -52.84 35.69
C PRO A 570 -6.77 -52.19 34.32
N ALA A 571 -6.92 -52.96 33.24
CA ALA A 571 -6.80 -52.43 31.89
C ALA A 571 -7.79 -51.26 31.75
N ARG A 572 -7.28 -50.04 31.55
CA ARG A 572 -8.12 -48.90 31.17
C ARG A 572 -8.64 -49.20 29.77
N ILE A 573 -9.87 -49.68 29.68
CA ILE A 573 -10.58 -49.75 28.40
C ILE A 573 -10.89 -48.30 28.05
N SER A 574 -10.05 -47.67 27.23
CA SER A 574 -10.41 -46.43 26.56
C SER A 574 -11.77 -46.66 25.86
N PRO A 575 -12.67 -45.67 25.83
CA PRO A 575 -13.90 -45.81 25.06
C PRO A 575 -13.53 -46.27 23.65
N ILE A 576 -14.10 -47.40 23.22
CA ILE A 576 -13.97 -47.85 21.83
C ILE A 576 -14.46 -46.67 20.98
N PRO A 577 -13.66 -46.14 20.04
CA PRO A 577 -14.16 -45.15 19.11
C PRO A 577 -15.29 -45.82 18.34
N ILE A 578 -16.53 -45.37 18.56
CA ILE A 578 -17.60 -45.66 17.62
C ILE A 578 -17.19 -44.92 16.35
N LEU A 579 -16.66 -45.66 15.37
CA LEU A 579 -16.50 -45.19 14.02
C LEU A 579 -17.90 -44.89 13.49
N VAL A 580 -18.32 -43.63 13.62
CA VAL A 580 -19.35 -43.07 12.76
C VAL A 580 -18.64 -42.87 11.42
N GLU A 581 -18.93 -43.74 10.46
CA GLU A 581 -18.59 -43.51 9.06
C GLU A 581 -19.36 -42.27 8.59
N ASN A 582 -18.70 -41.12 8.71
CA ASN A 582 -19.06 -39.95 7.92
C ASN A 582 -18.36 -40.10 6.58
N GLU A 583 -19.12 -40.44 5.54
CA GLU A 583 -18.72 -40.19 4.16
C GLU A 583 -18.45 -38.69 3.99
N ALA A 584 -17.16 -38.33 4.00
CA ALA A 584 -16.70 -37.04 3.53
C ALA A 584 -15.74 -37.30 2.36
N VAL A 585 -16.24 -36.91 1.19
CA VAL A 585 -15.56 -36.83 -0.10
C VAL A 585 -14.39 -35.86 0.03
N ASP A 586 -13.17 -36.34 -0.19
CA ASP A 586 -12.02 -35.48 -0.45
C ASP A 586 -11.66 -35.51 -1.94
N GLU A 587 -11.93 -34.39 -2.61
CA GLU A 587 -11.40 -34.04 -3.92
C GLU A 587 -9.87 -33.96 -3.86
N LYS A 588 -9.20 -34.88 -4.55
CA LYS A 588 -7.80 -34.69 -4.94
C LYS A 588 -7.72 -33.95 -6.27
N THR A 589 -7.34 -32.68 -6.19
CA THR A 589 -6.56 -32.01 -7.24
C THR A 589 -5.32 -32.84 -7.57
N LYS A 590 -5.15 -33.19 -8.85
CA LYS A 590 -3.88 -33.70 -9.38
C LYS A 590 -3.56 -33.03 -10.70
N ASP A 591 -2.45 -32.29 -10.69
CA ASP A 591 -1.79 -31.74 -11.86
C ASP A 591 -1.30 -32.83 -12.82
N SER A 592 -1.24 -32.40 -14.08
CA SER A 592 -0.81 -33.02 -15.32
C SER A 592 0.44 -33.92 -15.28
N SER A 593 0.42 -35.03 -16.04
CA SER A 593 1.19 -35.15 -17.29
C SER A 593 1.05 -36.53 -17.98
N SER A 594 0.87 -36.45 -19.30
CA SER A 594 1.30 -37.35 -20.39
C SER A 594 0.57 -38.68 -20.72
N THR A 595 -0.15 -38.58 -21.85
CA THR A 595 -0.10 -39.41 -23.09
C THR A 595 -0.83 -40.76 -23.20
N ASN A 596 -1.76 -40.73 -24.17
CA ASN A 596 -2.03 -41.67 -25.27
C ASN A 596 -3.27 -42.60 -25.22
N ASN A 597 -4.08 -42.39 -26.27
CA ASN A 597 -4.88 -43.33 -27.07
C ASN A 597 -6.35 -43.63 -26.70
N SER A 598 -7.20 -43.03 -27.55
CA SER A 598 -8.16 -43.67 -28.47
C SER A 598 -9.61 -43.96 -28.03
N SER A 599 -10.49 -43.32 -28.80
CA SER A 599 -11.72 -43.85 -29.43
C SER A 599 -13.08 -43.71 -28.73
N HIS A 600 -14.00 -43.06 -29.49
CA HIS A 600 -15.48 -43.12 -29.49
C HIS A 600 -16.23 -42.74 -28.20
N GLY A 601 -17.30 -41.94 -28.18
CA GLY A 601 -18.11 -41.28 -29.20
C GLY A 601 -19.40 -40.77 -28.52
N HIS A 602 -19.95 -39.64 -28.99
CA HIS A 602 -21.37 -39.22 -28.92
C HIS A 602 -22.11 -39.15 -27.56
N ASN A 603 -22.42 -37.93 -27.05
CA ASN A 603 -23.68 -37.20 -27.32
C ASN A 603 -24.02 -36.08 -26.30
N LEU A 604 -24.44 -34.96 -26.91
CA LEU A 604 -25.18 -33.75 -26.49
C LEU A 604 -26.07 -33.69 -25.23
N SER A 605 -26.18 -32.42 -24.75
CA SER A 605 -27.28 -31.65 -24.09
C SER A 605 -26.89 -31.14 -22.69
N LYS A 606 -26.73 -29.84 -22.35
CA LYS A 606 -27.44 -28.54 -22.51
C LYS A 606 -28.49 -28.29 -21.41
N ALA A 607 -28.42 -27.08 -20.81
CA ALA A 607 -29.34 -26.43 -19.85
C ALA A 607 -29.19 -26.82 -18.36
N GLU A 608 -29.39 -25.97 -17.34
CA GLU A 608 -29.71 -24.53 -17.25
C GLU A 608 -29.36 -24.00 -15.83
N LEU A 609 -29.21 -22.67 -15.72
CA LEU A 609 -29.07 -21.88 -14.49
C LEU A 609 -30.41 -21.80 -13.73
N SER A 610 -30.37 -21.74 -12.39
CA SER A 610 -31.43 -21.10 -11.60
C SER A 610 -30.91 -20.60 -10.25
N GLU A 611 -31.28 -19.34 -9.99
CA GLU A 611 -31.14 -18.58 -8.75
C GLU A 611 -31.99 -19.14 -7.60
N GLY A 612 -31.59 -18.75 -6.38
CA GLY A 612 -32.30 -18.89 -5.10
C GLY A 612 -31.56 -18.12 -4.02
#